data_AF-A0A2V9WIW7-F1
#
_entry.id   AF-A0A2V9WIW7-F1
#
_cell.length_a   1.000
_cell.length_b   1.000
_cell.length_c   1.000
_cell.angle_alpha   90.00
_cell.angle_beta   90.00
_cell.angle_gamma   90.00
#
_symmetry.space_group_name_H-M   'P 1'
#
loop_
_entity.id
_entity.type
_entity.pdbx_description
1 polymer ?
#
loop_
_entity_poly.entity_id
_entity_poly.type
_entity_poly.pdbx_seq_one_letter_code
_entity_poly.pdbx_strand_id
1 'polypeptide(L)'
;MSDFGDAYSGIVLWAKQQTLTPLVAPAPVLGNYRLGISRSADPLVVPFSGVYWFFKAPDVRPPKGSREAHGSAELVTTRSTDRRPLSMEAHQNLGALIDLNCCSRIQVAIRNTDRYPETVSLELILTDTSLPKRPFQSLGGVMVKSTRPWRLYGDRPAVSETLTFAIPAHSMINRFDEVTI
;
A
#
# COMPACT_ATOMS: atom_id res chain seq x y z
N MET A 1 -2.56 -35.54 8.00
CA MET A 1 -3.85 -35.20 7.36
C MET A 1 -3.56 -34.17 6.29
N SER A 2 -3.84 -34.50 5.04
CA SER A 2 -3.42 -33.75 3.86
C SER A 2 -4.22 -32.46 3.73
N ASP A 3 -3.52 -31.33 3.79
CA ASP A 3 -4.06 -29.99 3.60
C ASP A 3 -4.26 -29.76 2.09
N PHE A 4 -5.47 -30.05 1.59
CA PHE A 4 -5.83 -29.66 0.23
C PHE A 4 -5.88 -28.13 0.22
N GLY A 5 -4.87 -27.49 -0.39
CA GLY A 5 -4.87 -26.05 -0.58
C GLY A 5 -6.12 -25.66 -1.37
N ASP A 6 -7.09 -25.07 -0.68
CA ASP A 6 -8.34 -24.65 -1.29
C ASP A 6 -8.07 -23.70 -2.45
N ALA A 7 -8.71 -23.98 -3.59
CA ALA A 7 -8.64 -23.14 -4.77
C ALA A 7 -9.72 -22.05 -4.71
N TYR A 8 -9.29 -20.79 -4.65
CA TYR A 8 -10.19 -19.64 -4.66
C TYR A 8 -10.06 -18.84 -5.95
N SER A 9 -11.16 -18.28 -6.44
CA SER A 9 -11.18 -17.40 -7.62
C SER A 9 -10.61 -16.00 -7.32
N GLY A 10 -10.66 -15.58 -6.06
CA GLY A 10 -10.03 -14.37 -5.53
C GLY A 10 -9.99 -14.37 -4.01
N ILE A 11 -9.23 -13.43 -3.44
CA ILE A 11 -9.06 -13.28 -1.99
C ILE A 11 -9.18 -11.80 -1.63
N VAL A 12 -9.93 -11.51 -0.58
CA VAL A 12 -10.01 -10.21 0.07
C VAL A 12 -9.39 -10.35 1.46
N LEU A 13 -8.20 -9.79 1.66
CA LEU A 13 -7.44 -9.90 2.90
C LEU A 13 -7.43 -8.56 3.63
N TRP A 14 -8.16 -8.48 4.74
CA TRP A 14 -8.20 -7.33 5.61
C TRP A 14 -6.94 -7.28 6.49
N ALA A 15 -6.23 -6.15 6.47
CA ALA A 15 -5.05 -5.98 7.30
C ALA A 15 -5.45 -5.95 8.77
N LYS A 16 -4.71 -6.69 9.60
CA LYS A 16 -4.89 -6.60 11.05
C LYS A 16 -4.44 -5.20 11.51
N GLN A 17 -5.38 -4.41 12.00
CA GLN A 17 -5.13 -3.05 12.46
C GLN A 17 -4.08 -3.07 13.59
N GLN A 18 -2.93 -2.43 13.36
CA GLN A 18 -1.93 -2.25 14.40
C GLN A 18 -2.45 -1.17 15.35
N THR A 19 -2.70 -1.54 16.61
CA THR A 19 -3.10 -0.58 17.65
C THR A 19 -1.86 0.22 18.03
N LEU A 20 -1.58 1.33 17.33
CA LEU A 20 -0.54 2.25 17.73
C LEU A 20 -1.01 2.97 19.00
N THR A 21 -0.26 2.84 20.09
CA THR A 21 -0.51 3.60 21.31
C THR A 21 -0.21 5.07 21.02
N PRO A 22 -1.19 5.99 21.10
CA PRO A 22 -0.93 7.41 20.88
C PRO A 22 0.01 7.91 21.99
N LEU A 23 1.22 8.31 21.59
CA LEU A 23 2.13 9.02 22.47
C LEU A 23 1.69 10.49 22.52
N VAL A 24 1.07 10.89 23.63
CA VAL A 24 0.72 12.29 23.86
C VAL A 24 1.99 13.01 24.33
N ALA A 25 2.49 13.94 23.51
CA ALA A 25 3.56 14.82 23.94
C ALA A 25 3.07 15.72 25.09
N PRO A 26 3.90 15.99 26.11
CA PRO A 26 3.55 16.95 27.16
C PRO A 26 3.32 18.34 26.56
N ALA A 27 2.38 19.10 27.12
CA ALA A 27 1.98 20.40 26.62
C ALA A 27 3.19 21.36 26.50
N PRO A 28 3.37 22.05 25.37
CA PRO A 28 4.51 22.95 25.18
C PRO A 28 4.39 24.14 26.14
N VAL A 29 5.49 24.47 26.82
CA VAL A 29 5.62 25.72 27.57
C VAL A 29 5.75 26.84 26.53
N LEU A 30 4.75 27.73 26.46
CA LEU A 30 4.71 28.86 25.53
C LEU A 30 5.84 29.85 25.82
N GLY A 31 7.00 29.64 25.20
CA GLY A 31 8.01 30.68 24.98
C GLY A 31 7.70 31.42 23.68
N ASN A 32 7.83 32.75 23.69
CA ASN A 32 7.51 33.64 22.57
C ASN A 32 8.24 33.25 21.27
N TYR A 33 7.58 32.52 20.37
CA TYR A 33 8.06 32.27 19.01
C TYR A 33 7.16 32.94 17.97
N ARG A 34 7.78 33.79 17.15
CA ARG A 34 7.14 34.44 16.00
C ARG A 34 6.68 33.36 15.01
N LEU A 35 5.38 33.32 14.73
CA LEU A 35 4.74 32.41 13.78
C LEU A 35 5.11 32.80 12.34
N GLY A 36 6.27 32.33 11.88
CA GLY A 36 6.46 32.04 10.46
C GLY A 36 5.78 30.70 10.17
N ILE A 37 4.95 30.64 9.12
CA ILE A 37 4.37 29.38 8.63
C ILE A 37 5.52 28.58 8.00
N SER A 38 6.32 27.92 8.83
CA SER A 38 7.26 26.91 8.37
C SER A 38 6.43 25.72 7.93
N ARG A 39 6.47 25.37 6.64
CA ARG A 39 5.93 24.10 6.17
C ARG A 39 6.59 23.02 7.03
N SER A 40 5.79 22.23 7.74
CA SER A 40 6.29 21.11 8.52
C SER A 40 7.13 20.24 7.58
N ALA A 41 8.41 20.07 7.92
CA ALA A 41 9.32 19.21 7.15
C ALA A 41 9.08 17.73 7.45
N ASP A 42 8.35 17.43 8.54
CA ASP A 42 8.03 16.08 8.94
C ASP A 42 6.97 15.47 8.01
N PRO A 43 7.24 14.29 7.41
CA PRO A 43 6.28 13.65 6.53
C PRO A 43 5.06 13.16 7.31
N LEU A 44 3.88 13.27 6.71
CA LEU A 44 2.68 12.60 7.20
C LEU A 44 2.85 11.09 7.02
N VAL A 45 2.87 10.35 8.14
CA VAL A 45 3.00 8.89 8.15
C VAL A 45 1.63 8.26 8.40
N VAL A 46 1.14 7.47 7.44
CA VAL A 46 -0.12 6.73 7.55
C VAL A 46 0.18 5.23 7.59
N PRO A 47 -0.10 4.54 8.72
CA PRO A 47 0.04 3.09 8.78
C PRO A 47 -1.02 2.42 7.91
N PHE A 48 -0.65 1.33 7.24
CA PHE A 48 -1.60 0.56 6.44
C PHE A 48 -2.61 -0.16 7.35
N SER A 49 -3.89 0.11 7.11
CA SER A 49 -5.05 -0.49 7.77
C SER A 49 -6.12 -0.92 6.75
N GLY A 50 -5.74 -0.95 5.48
CA GLY A 50 -6.63 -1.20 4.37
C GLY A 50 -6.87 -2.68 4.08
N VAL A 51 -7.15 -2.95 2.81
CA VAL A 51 -7.47 -4.30 2.32
C VAL A 51 -6.58 -4.65 1.14
N TYR A 52 -6.12 -5.89 1.10
CA TYR A 52 -5.45 -6.47 -0.05
C TYR A 52 -6.45 -7.26 -0.90
N TRP A 53 -6.47 -6.99 -2.19
CA TRP A 53 -7.25 -7.70 -3.19
C TRP A 53 -6.33 -8.58 -4.01
N PHE A 54 -6.66 -9.87 -4.10
CA PHE A 54 -6.00 -10.81 -4.99
C PHE A 54 -6.99 -11.32 -6.01
N PHE A 55 -6.65 -11.20 -7.28
CA PHE A 55 -7.48 -11.63 -8.39
C PHE A 55 -6.63 -11.97 -9.63
N LYS A 56 -7.24 -12.65 -10.60
CA LYS A 56 -6.55 -13.07 -11.82
C LYS A 56 -7.24 -12.45 -13.03
N ALA A 57 -6.49 -12.15 -14.07
CA ALA A 57 -7.07 -11.73 -15.35
C ALA A 57 -8.10 -12.76 -15.87
N PRO A 58 -9.22 -12.32 -16.47
CA PRO A 58 -9.55 -10.94 -16.86
C PRO A 58 -10.27 -10.12 -15.78
N ASP A 59 -10.41 -10.65 -14.56
CA ASP A 59 -11.05 -9.90 -13.49
C ASP A 59 -10.20 -8.67 -13.15
N VAL A 60 -10.86 -7.56 -12.83
CA VAL A 60 -10.24 -6.28 -12.42
C VAL A 60 -10.44 -6.01 -10.92
N ARG A 61 -11.04 -6.97 -10.21
CA ARG A 61 -11.28 -6.99 -8.78
C ARG A 61 -11.58 -8.42 -8.36
N PRO A 62 -11.50 -8.76 -7.06
CA PRO A 62 -11.91 -10.07 -6.57
C PRO A 62 -13.36 -10.38 -7.00
N PRO A 63 -13.63 -11.54 -7.63
CA PRO A 63 -14.97 -11.92 -8.06
C PRO A 63 -15.91 -12.16 -6.87
N LYS A 64 -17.22 -12.18 -7.14
CA LYS A 64 -18.22 -12.53 -6.12
C LYS A 64 -17.92 -13.93 -5.55
N GLY A 65 -18.00 -14.08 -4.22
CA GLY A 65 -17.65 -15.33 -3.53
C GLY A 65 -16.15 -15.52 -3.29
N SER A 66 -15.34 -14.48 -3.49
CA SER A 66 -13.93 -14.47 -3.07
C SER A 66 -13.80 -14.75 -1.58
N ARG A 67 -12.72 -15.43 -1.19
CA ARG A 67 -12.47 -15.73 0.22
C ARG A 67 -12.11 -14.46 0.97
N GLU A 68 -12.81 -14.22 2.08
CA GLU A 68 -12.45 -13.18 3.02
C GLU A 68 -11.52 -13.73 4.10
N ALA A 69 -10.47 -12.99 4.42
CA ALA A 69 -9.50 -13.34 5.44
C ALA A 69 -9.01 -12.10 6.18
N HIS A 70 -8.46 -12.30 7.38
CA HIS A 70 -7.85 -11.23 8.17
C HIS A 70 -6.43 -11.64 8.55
N GLY A 71 -5.45 -10.75 8.38
CA GLY A 71 -4.07 -11.09 8.69
C GLY A 71 -3.03 -10.16 8.09
N SER A 72 -1.79 -10.63 8.03
CA SER A 72 -0.68 -9.96 7.35
C SER A 72 -0.47 -10.58 5.97
N ALA A 73 -0.32 -9.75 4.94
CA ALA A 73 -0.02 -10.21 3.58
C ALA A 73 1.30 -11.00 3.52
N GLU A 74 2.26 -10.71 4.39
CA GLU A 74 3.54 -11.42 4.47
C GLU A 74 3.40 -12.89 4.89
N LEU A 75 2.32 -13.22 5.60
CA LEU A 75 2.08 -14.57 6.12
C LEU A 75 1.26 -15.42 5.14
N VAL A 76 0.80 -14.84 4.02
CA VAL A 76 -0.03 -15.52 3.03
C VAL A 76 0.78 -15.75 1.77
N THR A 77 0.96 -17.03 1.40
CA THR A 77 1.56 -17.39 0.10
C THR A 77 0.45 -17.69 -0.89
N THR A 78 0.20 -16.78 -1.82
CA THR A 78 -0.78 -16.95 -2.89
C THR A 78 -0.07 -17.28 -4.20
N ARG A 79 -0.55 -18.28 -4.93
CA ARG A 79 -0.05 -18.64 -6.26
C ARG A 79 -1.19 -18.98 -7.21
N SER A 80 -1.01 -18.63 -8.46
CA SER A 80 -1.89 -19.07 -9.54
C SER A 80 -1.65 -20.55 -9.86
N THR A 81 -2.72 -21.34 -9.98
CA THR A 81 -2.67 -22.78 -10.34
C THR A 81 -2.85 -23.01 -11.83
N ASP A 82 -3.26 -22.00 -12.59
CA ASP A 82 -3.62 -22.07 -14.02
C ASP A 82 -2.74 -21.18 -14.91
N ARG A 83 -1.57 -20.75 -14.39
CA ARG A 83 -0.58 -19.89 -15.08
C ARG A 83 -1.08 -18.51 -15.48
N ARG A 84 -2.31 -18.12 -15.13
CA ARG A 84 -2.77 -16.75 -15.33
C ARG A 84 -2.03 -15.80 -14.38
N PRO A 85 -1.67 -14.58 -14.81
CA PRO A 85 -1.09 -13.57 -13.93
C PRO A 85 -2.00 -13.33 -12.73
N LEU A 86 -1.38 -13.29 -11.55
CA LEU A 86 -2.04 -12.92 -10.30
C LEU A 86 -1.74 -11.46 -10.04
N SER A 87 -2.78 -10.65 -9.86
CA SER A 87 -2.67 -9.27 -9.42
C SER A 87 -2.90 -9.19 -7.92
N MET A 88 -2.18 -8.28 -7.27
CA MET A 88 -2.40 -7.89 -5.89
C MET A 88 -2.55 -6.37 -5.85
N GLU A 89 -3.65 -5.89 -5.31
CA GLU A 89 -3.88 -4.46 -5.07
C GLU A 89 -4.05 -4.22 -3.56
N ALA A 90 -3.45 -3.16 -3.03
CA ALA A 90 -3.63 -2.71 -1.66
C ALA A 90 -4.43 -1.40 -1.65
N HIS A 91 -5.66 -1.45 -1.13
CA HIS A 91 -6.55 -0.29 -1.07
C HIS A 91 -6.54 0.30 0.34
N GLN A 92 -6.20 1.58 0.45
CA GLN A 92 -6.22 2.34 1.70
C GLN A 92 -7.06 3.59 1.53
N ASN A 93 -8.17 3.68 2.28
CA ASN A 93 -8.83 4.97 2.51
C ASN A 93 -8.13 5.69 3.67
N LEU A 94 -7.79 6.96 3.49
CA LEU A 94 -7.04 7.78 4.43
C LEU A 94 -7.93 8.43 5.50
N GLY A 95 -9.26 8.34 5.36
CA GLY A 95 -10.25 8.94 6.25
C GLY A 95 -10.33 10.47 6.16
N ALA A 96 -9.49 11.09 5.35
CA ALA A 96 -9.43 12.53 5.13
C ALA A 96 -9.00 12.84 3.70
N LEU A 97 -9.53 13.93 3.15
CA LEU A 97 -9.07 14.48 1.87
C LEU A 97 -7.73 15.19 2.07
N ILE A 98 -6.72 14.76 1.32
CA ILE A 98 -5.37 15.35 1.29
C ILE A 98 -5.23 16.16 0.01
N ASP A 99 -4.75 17.41 0.14
CA ASP A 99 -4.44 18.27 -0.99
C ASP A 99 -3.07 17.92 -1.58
N LEU A 100 -2.99 17.68 -2.89
CA LEU A 100 -1.73 17.32 -3.55
C LEU A 100 -0.67 18.42 -3.48
N ASN A 101 -1.07 19.68 -3.30
CA ASN A 101 -0.13 20.79 -3.16
C ASN A 101 0.63 20.75 -1.82
N CYS A 102 0.23 19.90 -0.85
CA CYS A 102 0.95 19.76 0.41
C CYS A 102 2.37 19.23 0.22
N CYS A 103 2.58 18.44 -0.83
CA CYS A 103 3.60 17.42 -0.84
C CYS A 103 4.20 17.29 -2.26
N SER A 104 5.53 17.15 -2.35
CA SER A 104 6.22 16.96 -3.65
C SER A 104 6.43 15.50 -4.02
N ARG A 105 6.26 14.60 -3.05
CA ARG A 105 6.47 13.15 -3.21
C ARG A 105 5.60 12.38 -2.21
N ILE A 106 5.30 11.14 -2.55
CA ILE A 106 4.71 10.15 -1.65
C ILE A 106 5.70 8.99 -1.53
N GLN A 107 5.87 8.49 -0.31
CA GLN A 107 6.74 7.36 -0.05
C GLN A 107 5.91 6.18 0.45
N VAL A 108 6.15 5.01 -0.14
CA VAL A 108 5.47 3.77 0.22
C VAL A 108 6.50 2.84 0.84
N ALA A 109 6.36 2.57 2.13
CA ALA A 109 7.17 1.59 2.84
C ALA A 109 6.56 0.19 2.65
N ILE A 110 7.34 -0.72 2.08
CA ILE A 110 6.92 -2.10 1.80
C ILE A 110 7.82 -3.10 2.52
N ARG A 111 7.33 -4.33 2.62
CA ARG A 111 8.12 -5.50 3.02
C ARG A 111 8.00 -6.55 1.92
N ASN A 112 9.10 -6.78 1.21
CA ASN A 112 9.14 -7.72 0.09
C ASN A 112 9.60 -9.11 0.54
N THR A 113 8.85 -10.14 0.12
CA THR A 113 9.18 -11.55 0.32
C THR A 113 9.40 -12.30 -1.00
N ASP A 114 9.38 -11.61 -2.15
CA ASP A 114 9.65 -12.23 -3.46
C ASP A 114 11.12 -12.70 -3.54
N ARG A 115 11.29 -13.84 -4.18
CA ARG A 115 12.56 -14.55 -4.38
C ARG A 115 13.22 -14.19 -5.69
N TYR A 116 12.45 -13.63 -6.63
CA TYR A 116 12.92 -13.36 -7.97
C TYR A 116 13.17 -11.85 -8.12
N PRO A 117 14.41 -11.44 -8.38
CA PRO A 117 14.70 -10.06 -8.76
C PRO A 117 13.86 -9.64 -9.96
N GLU A 118 13.43 -8.38 -9.95
CA GLU A 118 12.78 -7.73 -11.10
C GLU A 118 11.44 -8.35 -11.55
N THR A 119 10.78 -9.13 -10.68
CA THR A 119 9.45 -9.71 -10.97
C THR A 119 8.28 -8.91 -10.41
N VAL A 120 8.55 -7.92 -9.55
CA VAL A 120 7.52 -7.12 -8.88
C VAL A 120 7.73 -5.65 -9.19
N SER A 121 6.73 -5.03 -9.80
CA SER A 121 6.59 -3.58 -9.92
C SER A 121 5.36 -3.13 -9.15
N LEU A 122 5.44 -1.99 -8.47
CA LEU A 122 4.32 -1.36 -7.79
C LEU A 122 3.96 -0.05 -8.48
N GLU A 123 2.68 0.15 -8.73
CA GLU A 123 2.12 1.39 -9.23
C GLU A 123 1.39 2.09 -8.09
N LEU A 124 1.47 3.42 -8.03
CA LEU A 124 0.72 4.17 -7.02
C LEU A 124 -0.38 4.98 -7.69
N ILE A 125 -1.63 4.70 -7.33
CA ILE A 125 -2.81 5.38 -7.85
C ILE A 125 -3.50 6.14 -6.72
N LEU A 126 -3.78 7.42 -6.96
CA LEU A 126 -4.51 8.30 -6.06
C LEU A 126 -5.92 8.50 -6.57
N THR A 127 -6.92 8.41 -5.70
CA THR A 127 -8.33 8.56 -6.07
C THR A 127 -9.04 9.55 -5.14
N ASP A 128 -9.84 10.45 -5.71
CA ASP A 128 -10.79 11.29 -4.97
C ASP A 128 -12.16 10.60 -4.94
N THR A 129 -12.43 9.88 -3.87
CA THR A 129 -13.70 9.15 -3.71
C THR A 129 -14.85 10.06 -3.28
N SER A 130 -14.58 11.31 -2.89
CA SER A 130 -15.60 12.29 -2.52
C SER A 130 -16.41 12.78 -3.71
N LEU A 131 -15.89 12.63 -4.93
CA LEU A 131 -16.54 13.05 -6.17
C LEU A 131 -17.26 11.87 -6.88
N PRO A 132 -18.44 12.08 -7.49
CA PRO A 132 -19.24 11.01 -8.10
C PRO A 132 -18.52 10.18 -9.17
N LYS A 133 -17.60 10.79 -9.92
CA LYS A 133 -16.84 10.11 -10.98
C LYS A 133 -15.58 9.41 -10.48
N ARG A 134 -15.26 9.54 -9.19
CA ARG A 134 -14.04 9.03 -8.55
C ARG A 134 -12.79 9.28 -9.40
N PRO A 135 -12.48 10.55 -9.74
CA PRO A 135 -11.34 10.83 -10.59
C PRO A 135 -10.06 10.35 -9.90
N PHE A 136 -9.17 9.78 -10.70
CA PHE A 136 -7.94 9.16 -10.21
C PHE A 136 -6.75 9.59 -11.04
N GLN A 137 -5.56 9.43 -10.47
CA GLN A 137 -4.30 9.70 -11.13
C GLN A 137 -3.25 8.68 -10.69
N SER A 138 -2.61 8.04 -11.66
CA SER A 138 -1.39 7.25 -11.41
C SER A 138 -0.18 8.17 -11.26
N LEU A 139 0.68 7.86 -10.28
CA LEU A 139 2.01 8.44 -10.12
C LEU A 139 3.12 7.59 -10.77
N GLY A 140 2.73 6.55 -11.52
CA GLY A 140 3.62 5.66 -12.26
C GLY A 140 4.02 4.39 -11.49
N GLY A 141 4.70 3.49 -12.21
CA GLY A 141 5.21 2.23 -11.69
C GLY A 141 6.69 2.29 -11.32
N VAL A 142 7.06 1.67 -10.20
CA VAL A 142 8.44 1.53 -9.74
C VAL A 142 8.76 0.05 -9.51
N MET A 143 9.89 -0.40 -10.05
CA MET A 143 10.40 -1.76 -9.82
C MET A 143 10.87 -1.93 -8.37
N VAL A 144 10.42 -2.99 -7.70
CA VAL A 144 10.88 -3.37 -6.37
C VAL A 144 12.29 -3.95 -6.49
N LYS A 145 13.27 -3.32 -5.83
CA LYS A 145 14.68 -3.72 -5.92
C LYS A 145 15.09 -4.65 -4.79
N SER A 146 14.34 -4.64 -3.69
CA SER A 146 14.62 -5.43 -2.49
C SER A 146 14.41 -6.92 -2.72
N THR A 147 15.36 -7.58 -3.35
CA THR A 147 15.39 -9.04 -3.45
C THR A 147 16.65 -9.58 -2.80
N ARG A 148 16.52 -10.68 -2.06
CA ARG A 148 17.67 -11.38 -1.50
C ARG A 148 18.05 -12.56 -2.40
N PRO A 149 19.36 -12.75 -2.68
CA PRO A 149 19.80 -13.94 -3.39
C PRO A 149 19.40 -15.19 -2.60
N TRP A 150 18.86 -16.17 -3.30
CA TRP A 150 18.40 -17.43 -2.74
C TRP A 150 19.51 -18.13 -1.95
N ARG A 151 19.21 -18.56 -0.72
CA ARG A 151 20.09 -19.42 0.09
C ARG A 151 19.36 -20.72 0.44
N LEU A 152 20.02 -21.84 0.19
CA LEU A 152 19.57 -23.16 0.70
C LEU A 152 19.66 -23.12 2.23
N TYR A 153 18.54 -23.40 2.90
CA TYR A 153 18.41 -23.50 4.38
C TYR A 153 18.55 -22.20 5.20
N GLY A 154 18.35 -21.02 4.60
CA GLY A 154 18.31 -19.74 5.35
C GLY A 154 16.91 -19.31 5.79
N ASP A 155 16.83 -18.63 6.93
CA ASP A 155 15.64 -17.88 7.35
C ASP A 155 15.24 -16.84 6.29
N ARG A 156 13.93 -16.60 6.18
CA ARG A 156 13.30 -15.81 5.11
C ARG A 156 12.64 -14.53 5.65
N PRO A 157 13.39 -13.60 6.25
CA PRO A 157 12.78 -12.36 6.71
C PRO A 157 12.40 -11.49 5.50
N ALA A 158 11.21 -10.89 5.55
CA ALA A 158 10.81 -9.88 4.59
C ALA A 158 11.79 -8.71 4.60
N VAL A 159 12.14 -8.18 3.42
CA VAL A 159 13.09 -7.07 3.28
C VAL A 159 12.31 -5.77 3.19
N SER A 160 12.64 -4.81 4.04
CA SER A 160 12.04 -3.48 3.99
C SER A 160 12.61 -2.67 2.84
N GLU A 161 11.73 -2.00 2.09
CA GLU A 161 12.09 -1.03 1.05
C GLU A 161 11.14 0.16 1.12
N THR A 162 11.62 1.34 0.73
CA THR A 162 10.78 2.54 0.60
C THR A 162 10.82 3.01 -0.84
N LEU A 163 9.68 2.91 -1.52
CA LEU A 163 9.51 3.41 -2.87
C LEU A 163 9.11 4.87 -2.81
N THR A 164 9.62 5.69 -3.73
CA THR A 164 9.34 7.13 -3.80
C THR A 164 8.67 7.45 -5.13
N PHE A 165 7.50 8.06 -5.05
CA PHE A 165 6.70 8.51 -6.19
C PHE A 165 6.65 10.04 -6.19
N ALA A 166 7.03 10.65 -7.30
CA ALA A 166 6.99 12.11 -7.43
C ALA A 166 5.56 12.56 -7.75
N ILE A 167 5.10 13.64 -7.11
CA ILE A 167 3.84 14.27 -7.49
C ILE A 167 4.13 15.20 -8.67
N PRO A 168 3.48 15.02 -9.83
CA PRO A 168 3.72 15.85 -11.00
C PRO A 168 3.25 17.28 -10.76
N ALA A 169 3.98 18.25 -11.31
CA ALA A 169 3.65 19.68 -11.22
C ALA A 169 2.26 20.01 -11.77
N HIS A 170 1.78 19.23 -12.74
CA HIS A 170 0.45 19.30 -13.30
C HIS A 170 -0.30 18.00 -12.99
N SER A 171 -1.08 18.01 -11.90
CA SER A 171 -1.89 16.87 -11.50
C SER A 171 -3.29 16.93 -12.12
N MET A 172 -3.84 15.76 -12.46
CA MET A 172 -5.20 15.63 -13.02
C MET A 172 -6.29 15.74 -11.95
N ILE A 173 -5.90 15.50 -10.70
CA ILE A 173 -6.72 15.70 -9.51
C ILE A 173 -6.03 16.71 -8.59
N ASN A 174 -6.79 17.37 -7.73
CA ASN A 174 -6.26 18.33 -6.75
C ASN A 174 -6.16 17.72 -5.35
N ARG A 175 -7.02 16.74 -5.06
CA ARG A 175 -7.16 16.10 -3.75
C ARG A 175 -7.39 14.61 -3.92
N PHE A 176 -7.13 13.85 -2.87
CA PHE A 176 -7.38 12.41 -2.81
C PHE A 176 -7.64 11.98 -1.37
N ASP A 177 -8.40 10.92 -1.19
CA ASP A 177 -8.66 10.28 0.11
C ASP A 177 -8.49 8.75 0.04
N GLU A 178 -8.23 8.19 -1.14
CA GLU A 178 -7.93 6.78 -1.34
C GLU A 178 -6.64 6.61 -2.13
N VAL A 179 -5.86 5.62 -1.72
CA VAL A 179 -4.63 5.19 -2.37
C VAL A 179 -4.75 3.71 -2.72
N THR A 180 -4.41 3.36 -3.95
CA THR A 180 -4.30 1.98 -4.43
C THR A 180 -2.85 1.73 -4.85
N ILE A 181 -2.28 0.60 -4.41
CA ILE A 181 -0.92 0.15 -4.73
C ILE A 181 -0.97 -1.22 -5.41
#